data_AF-A0A4Q5RVP2-F1
#
_entry.id   AF-A0A4Q5RVP2-F1
#
_cell.length_a   1.000
_cell.length_b   1.000
_cell.length_c   1.000
_cell.angle_alpha   90.00
_cell.angle_beta   90.00
_cell.angle_gamma   90.00
#
_symmetry.space_group_name_H-M   'P 1'
#
loop_
_entity.id
_entity.type
_entity.pdbx_description
1 polymer ?
#
loop_
_entity_poly.entity_id
_entity_poly.type
_entity_poly.pdbx_seq_one_letter_code
_entity_poly.pdbx_strand_id
1 'polypeptide(L)'
;MGEVAERLIAVAAREWEFFRRTTRYLDDHWDLGANLDEPLHTARIAEYWDAVDRPDWDGLTPEPWSAAFITWCFREAGAGVNFWGDETHSLYVDRIRRHDGMSQKLMLHDPALAVPRVGDLIWNSRGERDPPQSHAEAITQLEVGRFFDSHVDVVTAIDGGVCSSIGGNVWHHKVGGSVTRSDWQLDAEGRITDPRKLWIGVISNDL
;
A
#
# COMPACT_ATOMS: atom_id res chain seq x y z
N MET A 1 -8.40 -16.57 -4.98
CA MET A 1 -8.51 -15.11 -4.78
C MET A 1 -9.98 -14.76 -4.80
N GLY A 2 -10.45 -13.91 -3.90
CA GLY A 2 -11.86 -13.50 -3.89
C GLY A 2 -12.15 -12.40 -4.91
N GLU A 3 -13.43 -12.10 -5.12
CA GLU A 3 -13.89 -11.19 -6.16
C GLU A 3 -13.49 -9.72 -5.88
N VAL A 4 -13.41 -9.34 -4.59
CA VAL A 4 -12.98 -7.99 -4.19
C VAL A 4 -11.47 -7.85 -4.42
N ALA A 5 -10.68 -8.88 -4.11
CA ALA A 5 -9.24 -8.87 -4.39
C ALA A 5 -8.93 -8.72 -5.90
N GLU A 6 -9.69 -9.39 -6.78
CA GLU A 6 -9.56 -9.22 -8.23
C GLU A 6 -9.88 -7.78 -8.67
N ARG A 7 -10.98 -7.21 -8.17
CA ARG A 7 -11.33 -5.81 -8.47
C ARG A 7 -10.33 -4.82 -7.90
N LEU A 8 -9.77 -5.08 -6.72
CA LEU A 8 -8.75 -4.25 -6.08
C LEU A 8 -7.52 -4.11 -6.99
N ILE A 9 -7.03 -5.21 -7.54
CA ILE A 9 -5.92 -5.21 -8.50
C ILE A 9 -6.30 -4.38 -9.74
N ALA A 10 -7.49 -4.62 -10.29
CA ALA A 10 -7.95 -3.88 -11.48
C ALA A 10 -8.05 -2.36 -11.20
N VAL A 11 -8.53 -1.96 -10.02
CA VAL A 11 -8.60 -0.56 -9.62
C VAL A 11 -7.21 0.05 -9.49
N ALA A 12 -6.31 -0.58 -8.75
CA ALA A 12 -4.94 -0.11 -8.58
C ALA A 12 -4.21 0.00 -9.93
N ALA A 13 -4.40 -0.96 -10.83
CA ALA A 13 -3.84 -0.94 -12.17
C ALA A 13 -4.39 0.24 -13.00
N ARG A 14 -5.69 0.52 -12.97
CA ARG A 14 -6.28 1.69 -13.66
C ARG A 14 -5.68 3.00 -13.16
N GLU A 15 -5.47 3.15 -11.85
CA GLU A 15 -4.87 4.37 -11.30
C GLU A 15 -3.40 4.50 -11.69
N TRP A 16 -2.65 3.40 -11.69
CA TRP A 16 -1.29 3.40 -12.22
C TRP A 16 -1.25 3.81 -13.70
N GLU A 17 -2.19 3.35 -14.52
CA GLU A 17 -2.35 3.80 -15.91
C GLU A 17 -2.73 5.27 -16.03
N PHE A 18 -3.65 5.74 -15.17
CA PHE A 18 -4.06 7.13 -15.10
C PHE A 18 -2.85 8.03 -14.79
N PHE A 19 -2.00 7.64 -13.83
CA PHE A 19 -0.72 8.28 -13.52
C PHE A 19 0.40 7.98 -14.54
N ARG A 20 0.05 7.56 -15.76
CA ARG A 20 0.97 7.32 -16.90
C ARG A 20 2.09 6.34 -16.58
N ARG A 21 1.79 5.32 -15.78
CA ARG A 21 2.59 4.11 -15.56
C ARG A 21 3.97 4.34 -14.93
N THR A 22 4.06 5.20 -13.91
CA THR A 22 5.30 5.29 -13.09
C THR A 22 5.71 3.92 -12.59
N THR A 23 6.93 3.48 -12.91
CA THR A 23 7.40 2.13 -12.63
C THR A 23 8.80 2.16 -12.04
N ARG A 24 8.97 1.50 -10.90
CA ARG A 24 10.26 1.20 -10.28
C ARG A 24 10.61 -0.26 -10.52
N TYR A 25 11.69 -0.50 -11.24
CA TYR A 25 12.16 -1.84 -11.58
C TYR A 25 13.05 -2.44 -10.46
N LEU A 26 13.37 -3.73 -10.61
CA LEU A 26 14.15 -4.48 -9.62
C LEU A 26 15.58 -3.96 -9.46
N ASP A 27 16.19 -3.49 -10.55
CA ASP A 27 17.51 -2.85 -10.58
C ASP A 27 17.49 -1.40 -10.09
N ASP A 28 16.37 -0.95 -9.55
CA ASP A 28 16.10 0.41 -9.08
C ASP A 28 16.08 1.47 -10.18
N HIS A 29 15.97 1.06 -11.46
CA HIS A 29 15.64 1.97 -12.55
C HIS A 29 14.18 2.47 -12.41
N TRP A 30 13.93 3.70 -12.88
CA TRP A 30 12.60 4.33 -12.84
C TRP A 30 12.17 4.84 -14.21
N ASP A 31 10.99 4.40 -14.64
CA ASP A 31 10.23 5.08 -15.69
C ASP A 31 9.21 5.98 -15.02
N LEU A 32 9.32 7.29 -15.21
CA LEU A 32 8.48 8.28 -14.55
C LEU A 32 7.26 8.63 -15.41
N GLY A 33 6.08 8.45 -14.82
CA GLY A 33 4.81 8.91 -15.37
C GLY A 33 4.42 10.28 -14.83
N ALA A 34 3.10 10.51 -14.74
CA ALA A 34 2.53 11.70 -14.13
C ALA A 34 2.59 11.62 -12.61
N ASN A 35 2.45 12.75 -11.93
CA ASN A 35 2.52 12.86 -10.48
C ASN A 35 1.60 13.98 -9.97
N LEU A 36 1.60 14.20 -8.65
CA LEU A 36 0.78 15.20 -7.98
C LEU A 36 0.98 16.65 -8.45
N ASP A 37 2.08 16.99 -9.15
CA ASP A 37 2.40 18.35 -9.58
C ASP A 37 1.53 18.81 -10.78
N GLU A 38 0.81 17.88 -11.41
CA GLU A 38 -0.08 18.13 -12.53
C GLU A 38 -1.56 18.29 -12.06
N PRO A 39 -2.28 19.36 -12.43
CA PRO A 39 -3.62 19.66 -11.88
C PRO A 39 -4.65 18.53 -11.97
N LEU A 40 -4.62 17.75 -13.05
CA LEU A 40 -5.51 16.60 -13.23
C LEU A 40 -5.28 15.53 -12.16
N HIS A 41 -4.02 15.27 -11.83
CA HIS A 41 -3.62 14.27 -10.85
C HIS A 41 -3.80 14.79 -9.42
N THR A 42 -3.56 16.09 -9.19
CA THR A 42 -3.93 16.76 -7.93
C THR A 42 -5.42 16.58 -7.61
N ALA A 43 -6.29 16.83 -8.60
CA ALA A 43 -7.74 16.69 -8.43
C ALA A 43 -8.17 15.23 -8.21
N ARG A 44 -7.51 14.27 -8.88
CA ARG A 44 -7.73 12.84 -8.61
C ARG A 44 -7.38 12.46 -7.18
N ILE A 45 -6.29 13.00 -6.64
CA ILE A 45 -5.88 12.72 -5.24
C ILE A 45 -6.91 13.25 -4.23
N ALA A 46 -7.64 14.32 -4.55
CA ALA A 46 -8.75 14.78 -3.70
C ALA A 46 -9.86 13.72 -3.57
N GLU A 47 -10.12 12.93 -4.63
CA GLU A 47 -11.06 11.80 -4.55
C GLU A 47 -10.55 10.68 -3.63
N TYR A 48 -9.23 10.49 -3.55
CA TYR A 48 -8.66 9.53 -2.60
C TYR A 48 -8.87 9.99 -1.16
N TRP A 49 -8.68 11.28 -0.90
CA TRP A 49 -8.90 11.86 0.43
C TRP A 49 -10.37 11.84 0.85
N ASP A 50 -11.31 11.99 -0.08
CA ASP A 50 -12.74 11.78 0.19
C ASP A 50 -13.05 10.38 0.73
N ALA A 51 -12.30 9.35 0.30
CA ALA A 51 -12.49 7.98 0.79
C ALA A 51 -12.13 7.79 2.29
N VAL A 52 -11.46 8.76 2.90
CA VAL A 52 -11.07 8.78 4.32
C VAL A 52 -11.61 10.02 5.04
N ASP A 53 -12.74 10.58 4.57
CA ASP A 53 -13.42 11.73 5.18
C ASP A 53 -12.50 12.97 5.33
N ARG A 54 -11.69 13.24 4.31
CA ARG A 54 -10.85 14.45 4.18
C ARG A 54 -11.14 15.21 2.88
N PRO A 55 -12.40 15.64 2.63
CA PRO A 55 -12.78 16.22 1.34
C PRO A 55 -12.11 17.56 1.00
N ASP A 56 -11.52 18.23 1.99
CA ASP A 56 -10.80 19.50 1.81
C ASP A 56 -9.31 19.30 1.45
N TRP A 57 -8.84 18.05 1.33
CA TRP A 57 -7.45 17.71 1.01
C TRP A 57 -7.32 17.28 -0.44
N ASP A 58 -6.15 17.51 -1.03
CA ASP A 58 -5.83 17.22 -2.41
C ASP A 58 -4.36 16.77 -2.57
N GLY A 59 -3.87 16.69 -3.81
CA GLY A 59 -2.48 16.33 -4.09
C GLY A 59 -1.42 17.33 -3.63
N LEU A 60 -1.79 18.59 -3.32
CA LEU A 60 -0.86 19.63 -2.85
C LEU A 60 -0.88 19.78 -1.33
N THR A 61 -1.82 19.13 -0.65
CA THR A 61 -1.84 19.04 0.80
C THR A 61 -0.56 18.32 1.27
N PRO A 62 0.19 18.87 2.26
CA PRO A 62 1.50 18.35 2.66
C PRO A 62 1.39 17.08 3.53
N GLU A 63 0.48 16.18 3.19
CA GLU A 63 0.21 14.93 3.89
C GLU A 63 0.36 13.74 2.92
N PRO A 64 0.98 12.62 3.35
CA PRO A 64 1.13 11.46 2.49
C PRO A 64 -0.22 10.78 2.17
N TRP A 65 -0.64 10.82 0.90
CA TRP A 65 -1.92 10.26 0.45
C TRP A 65 -1.92 8.74 0.19
N SER A 66 -0.87 8.00 0.58
CA SER A 66 -0.75 6.56 0.25
C SER A 66 -1.80 5.69 0.92
N ALA A 67 -2.19 5.99 2.16
CA ALA A 67 -3.24 5.25 2.87
C ALA A 67 -4.64 5.59 2.34
N ALA A 68 -4.87 6.85 1.99
CA ALA A 68 -6.08 7.31 1.32
C ALA A 68 -6.25 6.59 -0.04
N PHE A 69 -5.16 6.44 -0.80
CA PHE A 69 -5.17 5.67 -2.06
C PHE A 69 -5.56 4.21 -1.87
N ILE A 70 -4.98 3.49 -0.90
CA ILE A 70 -5.36 2.09 -0.62
C ILE A 70 -6.83 2.01 -0.20
N THR A 71 -7.28 2.94 0.64
CA THR A 71 -8.68 3.00 1.09
C THR A 71 -9.63 3.22 -0.08
N TRP A 72 -9.32 4.17 -0.95
CA TRP A 72 -10.07 4.43 -2.17
C TRP A 72 -10.10 3.18 -3.07
N CYS A 73 -8.98 2.47 -3.23
CA CYS A 73 -8.93 1.25 -4.03
C CYS A 73 -9.87 0.16 -3.49
N PHE A 74 -9.91 -0.07 -2.17
CA PHE A 74 -10.86 -1.00 -1.55
C PHE A 74 -12.32 -0.54 -1.68
N ARG A 75 -12.58 0.77 -1.56
CA ARG A 75 -13.92 1.37 -1.76
C ARG A 75 -14.44 1.07 -3.16
N GLU A 76 -13.63 1.39 -4.18
CA GLU A 76 -13.98 1.16 -5.59
C GLU A 76 -14.01 -0.33 -5.97
N ALA A 77 -13.28 -1.18 -5.24
CA ALA A 77 -13.35 -2.63 -5.38
C ALA A 77 -14.62 -3.25 -4.75
N GLY A 78 -15.45 -2.45 -4.09
CA GLY A 78 -16.69 -2.91 -3.47
C GLY A 78 -16.48 -3.69 -2.18
N ALA A 79 -15.42 -3.38 -1.41
CA ALA A 79 -15.17 -4.03 -0.13
C ALA A 79 -16.28 -3.77 0.90
N GLY A 80 -16.94 -2.61 0.83
CA GLY A 80 -18.01 -2.21 1.75
C GLY A 80 -17.54 -2.30 3.20
N VAL A 81 -18.34 -2.96 4.06
CA VAL A 81 -18.03 -3.12 5.48
C VAL A 81 -16.85 -4.07 5.77
N ASN A 82 -16.29 -4.73 4.76
CA ASN A 82 -15.19 -5.67 4.96
C ASN A 82 -13.83 -4.99 5.18
N PHE A 83 -13.69 -3.73 4.73
CA PHE A 83 -12.48 -2.93 4.89
C PHE A 83 -12.87 -1.49 5.22
N TRP A 84 -12.51 -1.02 6.42
CA TRP A 84 -12.69 0.36 6.84
C TRP A 84 -11.34 1.06 6.93
N GLY A 85 -10.97 1.79 5.87
CA GLY A 85 -9.67 2.46 5.79
C GLY A 85 -9.47 3.64 6.75
N ASP A 86 -8.34 4.31 6.57
CA ASP A 86 -7.84 5.43 7.37
C ASP A 86 -6.85 6.26 6.56
N GLU A 87 -6.62 7.52 6.91
CA GLU A 87 -5.50 8.30 6.38
C GLU A 87 -4.12 7.76 6.83
N THR A 88 -4.06 6.86 7.80
CA THR A 88 -2.83 6.29 8.36
C THR A 88 -2.75 4.78 8.18
N HIS A 89 -1.68 4.30 7.52
CA HIS A 89 -1.45 2.88 7.28
C HIS A 89 -1.43 2.03 8.57
N SER A 90 -0.61 2.41 9.56
CA SER A 90 -0.47 1.62 10.80
C SER A 90 -1.79 1.46 11.56
N LEU A 91 -2.72 2.43 11.42
CA LEU A 91 -3.99 2.43 12.13
C LEU A 91 -4.95 1.40 11.52
N TYR A 92 -5.17 1.41 10.20
CA TYR A 92 -6.04 0.39 9.60
C TYR A 92 -5.39 -1.01 9.61
N VAL A 93 -4.05 -1.10 9.58
CA VAL A 93 -3.34 -2.39 9.73
C VAL A 93 -3.56 -2.95 11.14
N ASP A 94 -3.52 -2.11 12.18
CA ASP A 94 -3.87 -2.53 13.54
C ASP A 94 -5.34 -2.96 13.66
N ARG A 95 -6.27 -2.26 12.98
CA ARG A 95 -7.67 -2.69 12.90
C ARG A 95 -7.80 -4.06 12.22
N ILE A 96 -7.04 -4.34 11.16
CA ILE A 96 -6.98 -5.68 10.53
C ILE A 96 -6.47 -6.71 11.53
N ARG A 97 -5.34 -6.44 12.20
CA ARG A 97 -4.72 -7.33 13.20
C ARG A 97 -5.67 -7.68 14.35
N ARG A 98 -6.44 -6.69 14.84
CA ARG A 98 -7.42 -6.86 15.92
C ARG A 98 -8.80 -7.32 15.43
N HIS A 99 -9.01 -7.37 14.12
CA HIS A 99 -10.31 -7.52 13.48
C HIS A 99 -11.38 -6.54 14.01
N ASP A 100 -10.96 -5.30 14.23
CA ASP A 100 -11.79 -4.21 14.75
C ASP A 100 -12.51 -3.52 13.58
N GLY A 101 -13.74 -3.97 13.30
CA GLY A 101 -14.52 -3.47 12.15
C GLY A 101 -13.96 -3.90 10.78
N MET A 102 -13.11 -4.94 10.77
CA MET A 102 -12.47 -5.50 9.57
C MET A 102 -12.88 -6.95 9.36
N SER A 103 -12.91 -7.40 8.10
CA SER A 103 -13.21 -8.79 7.78
C SER A 103 -12.14 -9.76 8.28
N GLN A 104 -12.57 -10.96 8.68
CA GLN A 104 -11.67 -12.08 9.02
C GLN A 104 -10.88 -12.61 7.81
N LYS A 105 -11.27 -12.23 6.60
CA LYS A 105 -10.57 -12.55 5.34
C LYS A 105 -9.36 -11.67 5.06
N LEU A 106 -9.11 -10.68 5.92
CA LEU A 106 -7.90 -9.88 5.94
C LEU A 106 -7.10 -10.29 7.18
N MET A 107 -5.90 -10.81 6.99
CA MET A 107 -5.06 -11.28 8.10
C MET A 107 -3.64 -10.77 7.95
N LEU A 108 -3.10 -10.19 9.02
CA LEU A 108 -1.72 -9.72 9.09
C LEU A 108 -0.80 -10.89 9.47
N HIS A 109 0.28 -11.06 8.71
CA HIS A 109 1.30 -12.10 8.93
C HIS A 109 2.70 -11.50 9.03
N ASP A 110 3.59 -12.22 9.71
CA ASP A 110 5.02 -11.95 9.71
C ASP A 110 5.59 -12.15 8.29
N PRO A 111 6.27 -11.15 7.70
CA PRO A 111 6.80 -11.26 6.35
C PRO A 111 7.89 -12.34 6.20
N ALA A 112 8.56 -12.75 7.29
CA ALA A 112 9.55 -13.84 7.26
C ALA A 112 8.89 -15.23 7.15
N LEU A 113 7.60 -15.33 7.42
CA LEU A 113 6.83 -16.59 7.41
C LEU A 113 5.80 -16.65 6.28
N ALA A 114 5.38 -15.51 5.74
CA ALA A 114 4.34 -15.42 4.73
C ALA A 114 4.88 -15.27 3.31
N VAL A 115 4.34 -16.07 2.40
CA VAL A 115 4.54 -15.92 0.95
C VAL A 115 3.37 -15.06 0.42
N PRO A 116 3.62 -13.83 -0.09
CA PRO A 116 2.56 -13.01 -0.65
C PRO A 116 1.95 -13.68 -1.88
N ARG A 117 0.66 -13.44 -2.12
CA ARG A 117 -0.06 -13.85 -3.32
C ARG A 117 -0.54 -12.61 -4.07
N VAL A 118 -0.83 -12.76 -5.36
CA VAL A 118 -1.55 -11.73 -6.12
C VAL A 118 -2.86 -11.40 -5.40
N GLY A 119 -3.09 -10.10 -5.15
CA GLY A 119 -4.25 -9.57 -4.41
C GLY A 119 -4.00 -9.31 -2.92
N ASP A 120 -2.93 -9.85 -2.34
CA ASP A 120 -2.50 -9.55 -0.98
C ASP A 120 -1.90 -8.13 -0.90
N LEU A 121 -1.67 -7.63 0.32
CA LEU A 121 -0.96 -6.38 0.55
C LEU A 121 0.42 -6.63 1.17
N ILE A 122 1.40 -5.79 0.84
CA ILE A 122 2.73 -5.81 1.47
C ILE A 122 2.94 -4.53 2.26
N TRP A 123 3.45 -4.66 3.49
CA TRP A 123 3.60 -3.57 4.45
C TRP A 123 5.07 -3.38 4.81
N ASN A 124 5.58 -2.16 4.63
CA ASN A 124 6.94 -1.79 4.98
C ASN A 124 6.98 -0.59 5.93
N SER A 125 7.99 -0.58 6.78
CA SER A 125 8.32 0.54 7.66
C SER A 125 8.87 1.68 6.82
N ARG A 126 8.50 2.92 7.15
CA ARG A 126 8.91 4.14 6.42
C ARG A 126 9.14 5.28 7.40
N GLY A 127 9.93 6.28 6.99
CA GLY A 127 9.99 7.57 7.69
C GLY A 127 11.04 7.62 8.78
N GLU A 128 11.09 8.77 9.46
CA GLU A 128 12.15 9.11 10.43
C GLU A 128 11.63 9.10 11.88
N ARG A 129 10.32 9.01 12.09
CA ARG A 129 9.68 9.06 13.41
C ARG A 129 9.56 7.67 14.01
N ASP A 130 10.67 7.19 14.60
CA ASP A 130 10.74 5.91 15.32
C ASP A 130 10.18 4.71 14.53
N PRO A 131 10.60 4.54 13.25
CA PRO A 131 10.08 3.46 12.41
C PRO A 131 10.41 2.10 13.04
N PRO A 132 9.45 1.17 13.20
CA PRO A 132 9.76 -0.15 13.73
C PRO A 132 10.80 -0.84 12.84
N GLN A 133 11.76 -1.51 13.47
CA GLN A 133 12.88 -2.18 12.81
C GLN A 133 12.59 -3.67 12.50
N SER A 134 11.42 -4.16 12.87
CA SER A 134 10.98 -5.54 12.60
C SER A 134 9.45 -5.67 12.70
N HIS A 135 8.91 -6.79 12.23
CA HIS A 135 7.51 -7.15 12.47
C HIS A 135 7.17 -7.17 13.97
N ALA A 136 7.99 -7.84 14.79
CA ALA A 136 7.76 -7.93 16.24
C ALA A 136 7.72 -6.56 16.93
N GLU A 137 8.60 -5.64 16.53
CA GLU A 137 8.58 -4.27 17.03
C GLU A 137 7.34 -3.51 16.55
N ALA A 138 6.96 -3.65 15.27
CA ALA A 138 5.73 -3.06 14.75
C ALA A 138 4.50 -3.52 15.55
N ILE A 139 4.39 -4.82 15.85
CA ILE A 139 3.32 -5.35 16.70
C ILE A 139 3.38 -4.76 18.11
N THR A 140 4.56 -4.69 18.73
CA THR A 140 4.73 -4.11 20.07
C THR A 140 4.29 -2.65 20.13
N GLN A 141 4.65 -1.85 19.11
CA GLN A 141 4.24 -0.45 19.00
C GLN A 141 2.71 -0.32 18.85
N LEU A 142 2.11 -1.14 17.98
CA LEU A 142 0.64 -1.16 17.79
C LEU A 142 -0.11 -1.57 19.07
N GLU A 143 0.39 -2.55 19.82
CA GLU A 143 -0.22 -3.02 21.07
C GLU A 143 -0.31 -1.94 22.15
N VAL A 144 0.64 -0.99 22.17
CA VAL A 144 0.62 0.16 23.08
C VAL A 144 -0.03 1.40 22.45
N GLY A 145 -0.69 1.27 21.30
CA GLY A 145 -1.36 2.36 20.60
C GLY A 145 -0.42 3.40 19.98
N ARG A 146 0.84 3.05 19.72
CA ARG A 146 1.81 3.90 19.02
C ARG A 146 1.71 3.66 17.52
N PHE A 147 1.16 4.64 16.82
CA PHE A 147 1.12 4.67 15.35
C PHE A 147 2.42 5.25 14.77
N PHE A 148 2.76 4.82 13.57
CA PHE A 148 4.05 5.13 12.95
C PHE A 148 3.93 5.21 11.43
N ASP A 149 4.87 5.94 10.83
CA ASP A 149 4.98 6.08 9.39
C ASP A 149 5.29 4.71 8.77
N SER A 150 4.49 4.32 7.79
CA SER A 150 4.65 3.05 7.08
C SER A 150 4.02 3.16 5.70
N HIS A 151 4.11 2.10 4.91
CA HIS A 151 3.62 2.10 3.54
C HIS A 151 3.05 0.75 3.17
N VAL A 152 1.91 0.76 2.47
CA VAL A 152 1.23 -0.45 2.01
C VAL A 152 0.97 -0.34 0.51
N ASP A 153 1.29 -1.41 -0.20
CA ASP A 153 1.01 -1.58 -1.63
C ASP A 153 0.14 -2.83 -1.85
N VAL A 154 -0.60 -2.84 -2.97
CA VAL A 154 -1.34 -4.01 -3.45
C VAL A 154 -0.44 -4.88 -4.33
N VAL A 155 -0.32 -6.18 -4.05
CA VAL A 155 0.40 -7.12 -4.91
C VAL A 155 -0.41 -7.40 -6.17
N THR A 156 0.17 -7.14 -7.34
CA THR A 156 -0.51 -7.21 -8.64
C THR A 156 0.01 -8.32 -9.55
N ALA A 157 1.27 -8.73 -9.38
CA ALA A 157 1.85 -9.85 -10.11
C ALA A 157 2.96 -10.51 -9.28
N ILE A 158 3.14 -11.82 -9.48
CA ILE A 158 4.28 -12.58 -8.98
C ILE A 158 4.76 -13.46 -10.13
N ASP A 159 6.01 -13.26 -10.56
CA ASP A 159 6.64 -14.04 -11.62
C ASP A 159 8.16 -14.07 -11.45
N GLY A 160 8.79 -15.20 -11.77
CA GLY A 160 10.25 -15.30 -11.84
C GLY A 160 11.04 -14.87 -10.59
N GLY A 161 10.49 -15.02 -9.38
CA GLY A 161 11.13 -14.55 -8.14
C GLY A 161 10.99 -13.04 -7.90
N VAL A 162 10.07 -12.39 -8.61
CA VAL A 162 9.74 -10.97 -8.47
C VAL A 162 8.28 -10.83 -8.05
N CYS A 163 8.03 -9.95 -7.09
CA CYS A 163 6.70 -9.50 -6.69
C CYS A 163 6.50 -8.06 -7.17
N SER A 164 5.53 -7.81 -8.05
CA SER A 164 5.14 -6.45 -8.44
C SER A 164 3.97 -5.96 -7.61
N SER A 165 4.09 -4.77 -7.02
CA SER A 165 3.03 -4.12 -6.25
C SER A 165 2.69 -2.74 -6.79
N ILE A 166 1.50 -2.23 -6.48
CA ILE A 166 1.09 -0.86 -6.79
C ILE A 166 0.73 -0.12 -5.49
N GLY A 167 1.35 1.05 -5.31
CA GLY A 167 1.13 1.95 -4.16
C GLY A 167 0.96 3.40 -4.61
N GLY A 168 0.27 4.18 -3.79
CA GLY A 168 0.09 5.62 -3.98
C GLY A 168 1.17 6.44 -3.27
N ASN A 169 1.37 7.69 -3.64
CA ASN A 169 2.34 8.62 -3.04
C ASN A 169 3.77 8.05 -2.91
N VAL A 170 4.22 7.37 -3.96
CA VAL A 170 5.61 6.91 -4.07
C VAL A 170 6.41 8.00 -4.77
N TRP A 171 7.49 8.44 -4.11
CA TRP A 171 8.33 9.55 -4.57
C TRP A 171 9.64 9.04 -5.17
N HIS A 172 10.08 9.68 -6.25
CA HIS A 172 11.42 9.52 -6.80
C HIS A 172 12.20 10.83 -6.63
N HIS A 173 13.04 10.89 -5.60
CA HIS A 173 13.77 12.11 -5.21
C HIS A 173 12.83 13.31 -4.99
N LYS A 174 12.97 14.36 -5.81
CA LYS A 174 12.18 15.59 -5.77
C LYS A 174 11.00 15.59 -6.76
N VAL A 175 10.80 14.49 -7.49
CA VAL A 175 9.63 14.33 -8.35
C VAL A 175 8.46 13.98 -7.47
N GLY A 176 7.36 14.75 -7.59
CA GLY A 176 6.16 14.58 -6.78
C GLY A 176 5.66 13.14 -6.71
N GLY A 177 4.95 12.82 -5.64
CA GLY A 177 4.37 11.49 -5.43
C GLY A 177 3.46 11.06 -6.59
N SER A 178 3.57 9.79 -6.98
CA SER A 178 2.79 9.17 -8.05
C SER A 178 2.14 7.86 -7.57
N VAL A 179 1.17 7.35 -8.32
CA VAL A 179 0.76 5.94 -8.23
C VAL A 179 1.77 5.11 -9.01
N THR A 180 2.51 4.26 -8.30
CA THR A 180 3.70 3.60 -8.84
C THR A 180 3.58 2.10 -8.73
N ARG A 181 3.95 1.40 -9.81
CA ARG A 181 4.25 -0.03 -9.76
C ARG A 181 5.70 -0.24 -9.34
N SER A 182 5.95 -1.06 -8.34
CA SER A 182 7.30 -1.39 -7.89
C SER A 182 7.54 -2.90 -7.94
N ASP A 183 8.68 -3.31 -8.48
CA ASP A 183 9.11 -4.71 -8.54
C ASP A 183 10.05 -5.02 -7.37
N TRP A 184 9.80 -6.11 -6.64
CA TRP A 184 10.54 -6.49 -5.42
C TRP A 184 11.12 -7.90 -5.52
N GLN A 185 12.33 -8.08 -5.01
CA GLN A 185 12.96 -9.38 -4.91
C GLN A 185 12.23 -10.32 -3.92
N LEU A 186 12.02 -11.56 -4.36
CA LEU A 186 11.61 -12.69 -3.51
C LEU A 186 12.79 -13.63 -3.24
N ASP A 187 12.73 -14.34 -2.11
CA ASP A 187 13.64 -15.46 -1.84
C ASP A 187 13.23 -16.75 -2.58
N ALA A 188 13.99 -17.83 -2.39
CA ALA A 188 13.73 -19.12 -3.02
C ALA A 188 12.41 -19.76 -2.57
N GLU A 189 11.90 -19.37 -1.40
CA GLU A 189 10.62 -19.80 -0.85
C GLU A 189 9.45 -18.88 -1.29
N GLY A 190 9.74 -17.79 -2.02
CA GLY A 190 8.75 -16.84 -2.52
C GLY A 190 8.40 -15.71 -1.54
N ARG A 191 9.12 -15.55 -0.43
CA ARG A 191 8.90 -14.48 0.56
C ARG A 191 9.59 -13.20 0.13
N ILE A 192 9.02 -12.07 0.49
CA ILE A 192 9.58 -10.76 0.15
C ILE A 192 10.86 -10.48 0.97
N THR A 193 11.98 -10.30 0.28
CA THR A 193 13.30 -10.13 0.90
C THR A 193 14.09 -8.95 0.33
N ASP A 194 13.46 -8.16 -0.54
CA ASP A 194 14.09 -7.01 -1.17
C ASP A 194 14.68 -6.04 -0.15
N PRO A 195 16.00 -5.76 -0.20
CA PRO A 195 16.68 -4.99 0.85
C PRO A 195 16.42 -3.49 0.76
N ARG A 196 15.75 -3.00 -0.30
CA ARG A 196 15.46 -1.56 -0.47
C ARG A 196 14.38 -1.07 0.49
N LYS A 197 13.71 -1.99 1.20
CA LYS A 197 12.67 -1.71 2.19
C LYS A 197 12.85 -2.60 3.41
N LEU A 198 12.34 -2.12 4.54
CA LEU A 198 12.18 -2.93 5.73
C LEU A 198 10.75 -3.46 5.80
N TRP A 199 10.56 -4.72 5.41
CA TRP A 199 9.26 -5.39 5.42
C TRP A 199 8.84 -5.75 6.84
N ILE A 200 7.62 -5.37 7.20
CA ILE A 200 7.07 -5.55 8.55
C ILE A 200 5.69 -6.24 8.54
N GLY A 201 5.16 -6.61 7.38
CA GLY A 201 3.95 -7.42 7.28
C GLY A 201 3.60 -7.82 5.87
N VAL A 202 2.88 -8.94 5.77
CA VAL A 202 2.07 -9.30 4.59
C VAL A 202 0.64 -9.42 5.07
N ILE A 203 -0.32 -8.84 4.35
CA ILE A 203 -1.74 -8.94 4.67
C ILE A 203 -2.39 -9.83 3.62
N SER A 204 -2.77 -11.04 4.01
CA SER A 204 -3.49 -11.93 3.11
C SER A 204 -4.90 -11.39 2.88
N ASN A 205 -5.34 -11.39 1.63
CA ASN A 205 -6.64 -10.85 1.22
C ASN A 205 -7.48 -11.91 0.48
N ASP A 206 -8.44 -12.50 1.19
CA ASP A 206 -9.39 -13.47 0.65
C ASP A 206 -10.81 -12.90 0.43
N LEU A 207 -10.91 -11.56 0.34
CA LEU A 207 -12.16 -10.85 0.06
C LEU A 207 -12.69 -11.11 -1.35
#